data_AF-A0A2N1QCE7-F1
#
_entry.id   AF-A0A2N1QCE7-F1
#
_cell.length_a   1.000
_cell.length_b   1.000
_cell.length_c   1.000
_cell.angle_alpha   90.00
_cell.angle_beta   90.00
_cell.angle_gamma   90.00
#
_symmetry.space_group_name_H-M   'P 1'
#
loop_
_entity.id
_entity.type
_entity.pdbx_description
1 polymer ?
#
loop_
_entity_poly.entity_id
_entity_poly.type
_entity_poly.pdbx_seq_one_letter_code
_entity_poly.pdbx_strand_id
1 'polypeptide(L)'
;MNIVWIGLSWLFLMHVLCAVLFKLDKRQAFFWIRIISIVLLTQKIIDYGLSWIQSDFTKMPVEYSAITYILFSITFLFNIKFLKTFVTFAAFLSGIGYLITFPFLGAVFIEGNGVFTTVLALINHSLLYIGSILVMRHHLFNAQNRRSILIMTVLVVAFSITMQFFINFENRYLFIYMLLDGRILYNLFHNIDINGFIYLPYNLLIVSIYLGVISIFYKINKKIYNVKTRSEFLLIEKGAIHHEHTV
;
A
#
# COMPACT_ATOMS: atom_id res chain seq x y z
N MET A 1 -24.66 3.93 -13.95
CA MET A 1 -24.20 2.69 -13.27
C MET A 1 -23.72 3.09 -11.88
N ASN A 2 -24.17 2.43 -10.81
CA ASN A 2 -23.85 2.86 -9.44
C ASN A 2 -22.37 2.59 -9.11
N ILE A 3 -21.63 3.62 -8.65
CA ILE A 3 -20.19 3.55 -8.32
C ILE A 3 -19.90 2.48 -7.25
N VAL A 4 -20.84 2.24 -6.35
CA VAL A 4 -20.74 1.20 -5.31
C VAL A 4 -20.57 -0.17 -5.96
N TRP A 5 -21.42 -0.50 -6.94
CA TRP A 5 -21.36 -1.79 -7.64
C TRP A 5 -20.08 -1.93 -8.47
N ILE A 6 -19.60 -0.84 -9.08
CA ILE A 6 -18.32 -0.84 -9.80
C ILE A 6 -17.17 -1.14 -8.82
N GLY A 7 -17.13 -0.45 -7.68
CA GLY A 7 -16.09 -0.65 -6.67
C GLY A 7 -16.11 -2.07 -6.09
N LEU A 8 -17.29 -2.60 -5.75
CA LEU A 8 -17.42 -3.97 -5.25
C LEU A 8 -17.02 -5.01 -6.30
N SER A 9 -17.41 -4.81 -7.56
CA SER A 9 -17.01 -5.69 -8.66
C SER A 9 -15.50 -5.67 -8.89
N TRP A 10 -14.88 -4.49 -8.78
CA TRP A 10 -13.44 -4.33 -8.89
C TRP A 10 -12.70 -5.00 -7.73
N LEU A 11 -13.17 -4.81 -6.49
CA LEU A 11 -12.63 -5.49 -5.32
C LEU A 11 -12.69 -7.01 -5.49
N PHE A 12 -13.84 -7.54 -5.92
CA PHE A 12 -14.01 -8.96 -6.21
C PHE A 12 -13.04 -9.44 -7.29
N LEU A 13 -12.93 -8.70 -8.41
CA LEU A 13 -11.99 -9.01 -9.49
C LEU A 13 -10.54 -9.08 -8.98
N MET A 14 -10.11 -8.14 -8.13
CA MET A 14 -8.76 -8.17 -7.56
C MET A 14 -8.51 -9.40 -6.68
N HIS A 15 -9.52 -9.87 -5.95
CA HIS A 15 -9.41 -11.11 -5.16
C HIS A 15 -9.34 -12.35 -6.04
N VAL A 16 -10.12 -12.41 -7.13
CA VAL A 16 -10.04 -13.48 -8.13
C VAL A 16 -8.66 -13.50 -8.79
N LEU A 17 -8.14 -12.33 -9.19
CA LEU A 17 -6.80 -12.21 -9.76
C LEU A 17 -5.73 -12.68 -8.77
N CYS A 18 -5.83 -12.26 -7.51
CA CYS A 18 -4.93 -12.77 -6.47
C CYS A 18 -5.02 -14.31 -6.42
N ALA A 19 -6.22 -14.90 -6.33
CA ALA A 19 -6.42 -16.35 -6.26
C ALA A 19 -5.82 -17.12 -7.45
N VAL A 20 -5.86 -16.55 -8.66
CA VAL A 20 -5.18 -17.12 -9.83
C VAL A 20 -3.66 -17.02 -9.68
N LEU A 21 -3.16 -15.85 -9.29
CA LEU A 21 -1.74 -15.59 -9.08
C LEU A 21 -1.16 -16.38 -7.89
N PHE A 22 -2.01 -16.86 -6.98
CA PHE A 22 -1.69 -17.83 -5.92
C PHE A 22 -1.33 -19.23 -6.44
N LYS A 23 -1.35 -19.48 -7.76
CA LYS A 23 -0.86 -20.74 -8.35
C LYS A 23 0.56 -20.64 -8.91
N LEU A 24 1.07 -19.42 -9.10
CA LEU A 24 2.39 -19.20 -9.71
C LEU A 24 3.52 -19.79 -8.88
N ASP A 25 4.58 -20.26 -9.54
CA ASP A 25 5.81 -20.61 -8.83
C ASP A 25 6.57 -19.34 -8.37
N LYS A 26 7.66 -19.53 -7.62
CA LYS A 26 8.47 -18.41 -7.12
C LYS A 26 9.06 -17.57 -8.26
N ARG A 27 9.55 -18.18 -9.33
CA ARG A 27 10.20 -17.48 -10.45
C ARG A 27 9.20 -16.63 -11.21
N GLN A 28 8.03 -17.18 -11.51
CA GLN A 28 6.90 -16.52 -12.15
C GLN A 28 6.38 -15.37 -11.28
N ALA A 29 6.21 -15.58 -9.97
CA ALA A 29 5.77 -14.52 -9.06
C ALA A 29 6.77 -13.34 -9.05
N PHE A 30 8.08 -13.60 -8.99
CA PHE A 30 9.09 -12.54 -9.07
C PHE A 30 9.10 -11.83 -10.42
N PHE A 31 8.84 -12.54 -11.52
CA PHE A 31 8.69 -11.93 -12.83
C PHE A 31 7.51 -10.94 -12.86
N TRP A 32 6.35 -11.33 -12.35
CA TRP A 32 5.19 -10.43 -12.25
C TRP A 32 5.42 -9.25 -11.31
N ILE A 33 6.08 -9.46 -10.17
CA ILE A 33 6.45 -8.36 -9.26
C ILE A 33 7.34 -7.34 -9.99
N ARG A 34 8.29 -7.80 -10.83
CA ARG A 34 9.12 -6.91 -11.64
C ARG A 34 8.32 -6.15 -12.69
N ILE A 35 7.40 -6.80 -13.40
CA ILE A 35 6.49 -6.11 -14.34
C ILE A 35 5.70 -5.02 -13.63
N ILE A 36 5.07 -5.36 -12.51
CA ILE A 36 4.32 -4.40 -11.68
C ILE A 36 5.21 -3.22 -11.29
N SER A 37 6.44 -3.50 -10.85
CA SER A 37 7.42 -2.48 -10.47
C SER A 37 7.80 -1.57 -11.63
N ILE A 38 8.01 -2.12 -12.83
CA ILE A 38 8.32 -1.32 -14.03
C ILE A 38 7.15 -0.42 -14.40
N VAL A 39 5.92 -0.95 -14.39
CA VAL A 39 4.71 -0.19 -14.72
C VAL A 39 4.53 0.97 -13.73
N LEU A 40 4.55 0.68 -12.42
CA LEU A 40 4.41 1.69 -11.38
C LEU A 40 5.50 2.75 -11.45
N LEU A 41 6.77 2.34 -11.59
CA LEU A 41 7.89 3.26 -11.64
C LEU A 41 7.86 4.14 -12.88
N THR A 42 7.66 3.55 -14.06
CA THR A 42 7.57 4.29 -15.33
C THR A 42 6.46 5.32 -15.26
N GLN A 43 5.27 4.92 -14.80
CA GLN A 43 4.16 5.86 -14.67
C GLN A 43 4.51 7.01 -13.71
N LYS A 44 5.11 6.72 -12.54
CA LYS A 44 5.45 7.76 -11.57
C LYS A 44 6.56 8.68 -12.04
N ILE A 45 7.56 8.16 -12.75
CA ILE A 45 8.60 8.98 -13.40
C ILE A 45 7.96 9.91 -14.42
N ILE A 46 7.02 9.43 -15.24
CA ILE A 46 6.30 10.28 -16.21
C ILE A 46 5.46 11.32 -15.47
N ASP A 47 4.63 10.93 -14.51
CA ASP A 47 3.76 11.83 -13.75
C ASP A 47 4.58 12.95 -13.09
N TYR A 48 5.63 12.60 -12.34
CA TYR A 48 6.43 13.58 -11.58
C TYR A 48 7.42 14.33 -12.47
N GLY A 49 7.98 13.68 -13.50
CA GLY A 49 8.88 14.32 -14.46
C GLY A 49 8.16 15.39 -15.28
N LEU A 50 6.96 15.10 -15.79
CA LEU A 50 6.13 16.10 -16.49
C LEU A 50 5.76 17.26 -15.57
N SER A 51 5.41 16.96 -14.32
CA SER A 51 5.09 17.99 -13.32
C SER A 51 6.29 18.91 -13.05
N TRP A 52 7.50 18.34 -12.97
CA TRP A 52 8.73 19.11 -12.82
C TRP A 52 9.01 20.01 -14.02
N ILE A 53 8.86 19.50 -15.24
CA ILE A 53 9.04 20.28 -16.48
C ILE A 53 8.06 21.46 -16.53
N GLN A 54 6.82 21.25 -16.05
CA GLN A 54 5.78 22.26 -15.97
C GLN A 54 5.93 23.21 -14.76
N SER A 55 6.96 23.02 -13.93
CA SER A 55 7.14 23.73 -12.65
C SER A 55 5.94 23.60 -11.70
N ASP A 56 5.15 22.52 -11.86
CA ASP A 56 4.02 22.17 -11.00
C ASP A 56 4.49 21.21 -9.89
N PHE A 57 5.06 21.76 -8.82
CA PHE A 57 5.54 20.97 -7.69
C PHE A 57 4.42 20.41 -6.81
N THR A 58 3.16 20.80 -7.04
CA THR A 58 2.03 20.35 -6.21
C THR A 58 1.77 18.85 -6.31
N LYS A 59 2.30 18.19 -7.36
CA LYS A 59 2.19 16.74 -7.58
C LYS A 59 3.35 15.95 -6.96
N MET A 60 4.24 16.57 -6.20
CA MET A 60 5.37 15.86 -5.57
C MET A 60 4.86 14.71 -4.66
N PRO A 61 5.56 13.56 -4.61
CA PRO A 61 5.10 12.39 -3.85
C PRO A 61 5.25 12.59 -2.34
N VAL A 62 4.35 13.36 -1.73
CA VAL A 62 4.30 13.57 -0.26
C VAL A 62 3.39 12.58 0.44
N GLU A 63 2.48 11.95 -0.30
CA GLU A 63 1.56 10.95 0.22
C GLU A 63 2.24 9.61 0.49
N TYR A 64 1.76 8.92 1.54
CA TYR A 64 2.29 7.62 1.92
C TYR A 64 2.17 6.60 0.76
N SER A 65 1.05 6.60 0.03
CA SER A 65 0.85 5.77 -1.17
C SER A 65 1.76 6.16 -2.33
N ALA A 66 1.97 7.47 -2.54
CA ALA A 66 2.83 7.99 -3.60
C ALA A 66 4.29 7.53 -3.43
N ILE A 67 4.82 7.66 -2.21
CA ILE A 67 6.15 7.19 -1.84
C ILE A 67 6.23 5.66 -1.96
N THR A 68 5.16 4.96 -1.59
CA THR A 68 5.09 3.50 -1.69
C THR A 68 5.24 3.00 -3.13
N TYR A 69 4.64 3.66 -4.12
CA TYR A 69 4.81 3.25 -5.53
C TYR A 69 6.27 3.24 -5.96
N ILE A 70 7.02 4.29 -5.58
CA ILE A 70 8.43 4.44 -5.92
C ILE A 70 9.26 3.41 -5.14
N LEU A 71 9.12 3.38 -3.81
CA LEU A 71 9.95 2.52 -2.96
C LEU A 71 9.68 1.04 -3.20
N PHE A 72 8.43 0.64 -3.42
CA PHE A 72 8.10 -0.74 -3.79
C PHE A 72 8.84 -1.12 -5.07
N SER A 73 8.73 -0.28 -6.10
CA SER A 73 9.32 -0.57 -7.41
C SER A 73 10.85 -0.66 -7.36
N ILE A 74 11.51 0.32 -6.74
CA ILE A 74 12.97 0.32 -6.58
C ILE A 74 13.41 -0.90 -5.76
N THR A 75 12.70 -1.21 -4.67
CA THR A 75 13.07 -2.33 -3.80
C THR A 75 13.08 -3.66 -4.54
N PHE A 76 12.10 -3.92 -5.43
CA PHE A 76 12.02 -5.20 -6.14
C PHE A 76 12.81 -5.25 -7.45
N LEU A 77 13.04 -4.11 -8.12
CA LEU A 77 13.94 -4.03 -9.27
C LEU A 77 15.40 -4.24 -8.86
N PHE A 78 15.83 -3.57 -7.79
CA PHE A 78 17.21 -3.62 -7.30
C PHE A 78 17.43 -4.61 -6.14
N ASN A 79 16.40 -5.36 -5.75
CA ASN A 79 16.46 -6.39 -4.69
C ASN A 79 16.97 -5.86 -3.33
N ILE A 80 16.53 -4.67 -2.92
CA ILE A 80 16.98 -4.00 -1.69
C ILE A 80 16.38 -4.69 -0.44
N LYS A 81 17.13 -5.61 0.16
CA LYS A 81 16.63 -6.52 1.21
C LYS A 81 16.04 -5.79 2.43
N PHE A 82 16.67 -4.73 2.91
CA PHE A 82 16.26 -4.06 4.16
C PHE A 82 14.92 -3.32 4.04
N LEU A 83 14.52 -2.93 2.83
CA LEU A 83 13.26 -2.22 2.59
C LEU A 83 12.06 -3.14 2.39
N LYS A 84 12.29 -4.42 2.09
CA LYS A 84 11.23 -5.36 1.67
C LYS A 84 10.06 -5.41 2.65
N THR A 85 10.32 -5.47 3.95
CA THR A 85 9.26 -5.54 4.96
C THR A 85 8.41 -4.28 4.94
N PHE A 86 9.03 -3.10 4.99
CA PHE A 86 8.31 -1.83 4.97
C PHE A 86 7.53 -1.64 3.67
N VAL A 87 8.16 -1.79 2.51
CA VAL A 87 7.47 -1.51 1.23
C VAL A 87 6.36 -2.51 0.94
N THR A 88 6.51 -3.77 1.39
CA THR A 88 5.44 -4.77 1.24
C THR A 88 4.26 -4.47 2.16
N PHE A 89 4.55 -4.07 3.42
CA PHE A 89 3.52 -3.61 4.34
C PHE A 89 2.81 -2.37 3.82
N ALA A 90 3.55 -1.37 3.36
CA ALA A 90 3.03 -0.12 2.84
C ALA A 90 2.18 -0.34 1.58
N ALA A 91 2.66 -1.20 0.66
CA ALA A 91 1.92 -1.58 -0.54
C ALA A 91 0.62 -2.33 -0.20
N PHE A 92 0.68 -3.25 0.77
CA PHE A 92 -0.50 -3.95 1.25
C PHE A 92 -1.52 -2.98 1.84
N LEU A 93 -1.10 -2.14 2.79
CA LEU A 93 -1.96 -1.18 3.49
C LEU A 93 -2.60 -0.17 2.53
N SER A 94 -1.78 0.46 1.69
CA SER A 94 -2.25 1.42 0.68
C SER A 94 -3.21 0.74 -0.29
N GLY A 95 -2.83 -0.42 -0.83
CA GLY A 95 -3.63 -1.16 -1.79
C GLY A 95 -5.00 -1.58 -1.25
N ILE A 96 -5.02 -2.29 -0.11
CA ILE A 96 -6.28 -2.76 0.48
C ILE A 96 -7.13 -1.61 1.01
N GLY A 97 -6.50 -0.57 1.59
CA GLY A 97 -7.20 0.60 2.11
C GLY A 97 -7.96 1.34 1.00
N TYR A 98 -7.32 1.57 -0.14
CA TYR A 98 -7.98 2.20 -1.29
C TYR A 98 -9.09 1.31 -1.87
N LEU A 99 -8.82 0.01 -2.03
CA LEU A 99 -9.81 -0.92 -2.59
C LEU A 99 -11.07 -1.07 -1.72
N ILE A 100 -10.94 -1.03 -0.39
CA ILE A 100 -12.08 -1.09 0.54
C ILE A 100 -12.83 0.24 0.58
N THR A 101 -12.15 1.38 0.48
CA THR A 101 -12.78 2.70 0.56
C THR A 101 -13.45 3.13 -0.74
N PHE A 102 -12.95 2.68 -1.89
CA PHE A 102 -13.45 3.08 -3.21
C PHE A 102 -14.96 2.84 -3.45
N PRO A 103 -15.56 1.71 -3.05
CA PRO A 103 -17.02 1.53 -3.17
C PRO A 103 -17.84 2.61 -2.46
N PHE A 104 -17.32 3.17 -1.37
CA PHE A 104 -18.04 4.14 -0.53
C PHE A 104 -17.70 5.58 -0.89
N LEU A 105 -16.44 5.86 -1.25
CA LEU A 105 -15.92 7.21 -1.47
C LEU A 105 -15.55 7.48 -2.93
N GLY A 106 -15.76 6.53 -3.84
CA GLY A 106 -15.36 6.64 -5.24
C GLY A 106 -16.00 7.84 -5.96
N ALA A 107 -17.25 8.17 -5.65
CA ALA A 107 -17.91 9.36 -6.20
C ALA A 107 -17.19 10.65 -5.78
N VAL A 108 -16.84 10.78 -4.50
CA VAL A 108 -16.10 11.93 -3.96
C VAL A 108 -14.72 12.04 -4.60
N PHE A 109 -14.04 10.91 -4.81
CA PHE A 109 -12.75 10.90 -5.49
C PHE A 109 -12.85 11.36 -6.95
N ILE A 110 -13.88 10.91 -7.67
CA ILE A 110 -14.14 11.29 -9.06
C ILE A 110 -14.44 12.79 -9.15
N GLU A 111 -15.27 13.31 -8.26
CA GLU A 111 -15.63 14.73 -8.22
C GLU A 111 -14.40 15.61 -7.91
N GLY A 112 -13.58 15.21 -6.94
CA GLY A 112 -12.41 15.98 -6.52
C GLY A 112 -11.20 15.90 -7.45
N ASN A 113 -10.97 14.75 -8.13
CA ASN A 113 -9.74 14.51 -8.89
C ASN A 113 -9.97 14.23 -10.39
N GLY A 114 -11.22 14.09 -10.81
CA GLY A 114 -11.60 13.65 -12.15
C GLY A 114 -11.58 12.12 -12.32
N VAL A 115 -12.34 11.64 -13.31
CA VAL A 115 -12.50 10.20 -13.59
C VAL A 115 -11.15 9.53 -13.91
N PHE A 116 -10.37 10.11 -14.83
CA PHE A 116 -9.12 9.52 -15.29
C PHE A 116 -8.12 9.33 -14.14
N THR A 117 -7.85 10.38 -13.36
CA THR A 117 -6.95 10.34 -12.21
C THR A 117 -7.39 9.31 -11.18
N THR A 118 -8.70 9.22 -10.94
CA THR A 118 -9.30 8.31 -9.96
C THR A 118 -9.18 6.85 -10.40
N VAL A 119 -9.43 6.56 -11.68
CA VAL A 119 -9.25 5.22 -12.26
C VAL A 119 -7.77 4.83 -12.23
N LEU A 120 -6.87 5.76 -12.57
CA LEU A 120 -5.43 5.50 -12.53
C LEU A 120 -4.94 5.24 -11.10
N ALA A 121 -5.46 5.97 -10.11
CA ALA A 121 -5.21 5.70 -8.71
C ALA A 121 -5.72 4.31 -8.30
N LEU A 122 -6.93 3.93 -8.74
CA LEU A 122 -7.49 2.60 -8.49
C LEU A 122 -6.60 1.49 -9.05
N ILE A 123 -6.13 1.63 -10.30
CA ILE A 123 -5.21 0.67 -10.93
C ILE A 123 -3.89 0.59 -10.16
N ASN A 124 -3.30 1.73 -9.79
CA ASN A 124 -2.03 1.74 -9.06
C ASN A 124 -2.12 1.08 -7.69
N HIS A 125 -3.21 1.32 -6.96
CA HIS A 125 -3.47 0.67 -5.68
C HIS A 125 -3.74 -0.83 -5.83
N SER A 126 -4.45 -1.24 -6.89
CA SER A 126 -4.61 -2.65 -7.25
C SER A 126 -3.27 -3.33 -7.52
N LEU A 127 -2.37 -2.68 -8.26
CA LEU A 127 -1.04 -3.21 -8.56
C LEU A 127 -0.18 -3.36 -7.30
N LEU A 128 -0.19 -2.38 -6.39
CA LEU A 128 0.46 -2.49 -5.09
C LEU A 128 -0.12 -3.65 -4.25
N TYR A 129 -1.45 -3.76 -4.22
CA TYR A 129 -2.12 -4.83 -3.48
C TYR A 129 -1.69 -6.20 -4.00
N ILE A 130 -1.82 -6.45 -5.31
CA ILE A 130 -1.41 -7.70 -5.96
C ILE A 130 0.08 -7.98 -5.71
N GLY A 131 0.94 -6.98 -5.92
CA GLY A 131 2.37 -7.08 -5.70
C GLY A 131 2.70 -7.48 -4.27
N SER A 132 2.04 -6.88 -3.29
CA SER A 132 2.25 -7.20 -1.86
C SER A 132 1.82 -8.63 -1.51
N ILE A 133 0.70 -9.11 -2.06
CA ILE A 133 0.19 -10.47 -1.86
C ILE A 133 1.16 -11.50 -2.46
N LEU A 134 1.65 -11.26 -3.67
CA LEU A 134 2.67 -12.10 -4.31
C LEU A 134 3.94 -12.19 -3.46
N VAL A 135 4.43 -11.07 -2.94
CA VAL A 135 5.60 -11.06 -2.06
C VAL A 135 5.32 -11.86 -0.78
N MET A 136 4.20 -11.60 -0.11
CA MET A 136 3.83 -12.29 1.12
C MET A 136 3.68 -13.80 0.95
N ARG A 137 3.28 -14.26 -0.24
CA ARG A 137 3.17 -15.68 -0.56
C ARG A 137 4.52 -16.39 -0.62
N HIS A 138 5.56 -15.69 -1.06
CA HIS A 138 6.90 -16.26 -1.26
C HIS A 138 7.93 -15.82 -0.22
N HIS A 139 7.53 -15.00 0.74
CA HIS A 139 8.41 -14.46 1.76
C HIS A 139 7.68 -14.33 3.10
N LEU A 140 8.19 -15.02 4.11
CA LEU A 140 7.72 -14.90 5.49
C LEU A 140 8.47 -13.75 6.18
N PHE A 141 7.73 -12.71 6.57
CA PHE A 141 8.27 -11.60 7.32
C PHE A 141 8.25 -11.91 8.81
N ASN A 142 9.38 -11.65 9.47
CA ASN A 142 9.50 -11.82 10.89
C ASN A 142 8.90 -10.61 11.63
N ALA A 143 8.05 -10.86 12.64
CA ALA A 143 7.48 -9.82 13.48
C ALA A 143 8.53 -9.02 14.26
N GLN A 144 9.72 -9.60 14.47
CA GLN A 144 10.87 -8.90 15.07
C GLN A 144 11.38 -7.74 14.19
N ASN A 145 11.08 -7.78 12.88
CA ASN A 145 11.40 -6.68 11.94
C ASN A 145 10.36 -5.55 11.95
N ARG A 146 9.42 -5.52 12.91
CA ARG A 146 8.43 -4.44 13.06
C ARG A 146 9.07 -3.06 13.15
N ARG A 147 10.27 -2.98 13.73
CA ARG A 147 11.05 -1.74 13.84
C ARG A 147 11.32 -1.11 12.47
N SER A 148 11.53 -1.91 11.42
CA SER A 148 11.74 -1.40 10.06
C SER A 148 10.51 -0.64 9.56
N ILE A 149 9.29 -1.16 9.79
CA ILE A 149 8.06 -0.46 9.40
C ILE A 149 7.96 0.87 10.15
N LEU A 150 8.16 0.86 11.47
CA LEU A 150 8.03 2.07 12.29
C LEU A 150 9.05 3.15 11.91
N ILE A 151 10.32 2.80 11.75
CA ILE A 151 11.37 3.76 11.37
C ILE A 151 11.06 4.38 10.02
N MET A 152 10.73 3.56 9.02
CA MET A 152 10.45 4.07 7.67
C MET A 152 9.18 4.93 7.64
N THR A 153 8.16 4.60 8.44
CA THR A 153 6.97 5.45 8.57
C THR A 153 7.29 6.79 9.20
N VAL A 154 8.12 6.82 10.25
CA VAL A 154 8.59 8.10 10.84
C VAL A 154 9.36 8.91 9.80
N LEU A 155 10.23 8.27 9.00
CA LEU A 155 10.94 8.95 7.93
C LEU A 155 10.01 9.51 6.85
N VAL A 156 8.97 8.76 6.46
CA VAL A 156 7.95 9.23 5.51
C VAL A 156 7.19 10.42 6.08
N VAL A 157 6.73 10.34 7.34
CA VAL A 157 6.03 11.44 8.02
C VAL A 157 6.93 12.69 8.09
N ALA A 158 8.19 12.53 8.51
CA ALA A 158 9.15 13.62 8.59
C ALA A 158 9.43 14.24 7.22
N PHE A 159 9.53 13.42 6.18
CA PHE A 159 9.66 13.88 4.80
C PHE A 159 8.42 14.69 4.37
N SER A 160 7.20 14.19 4.59
CA SER A 160 5.97 14.92 4.27
C SER A 160 5.94 16.28 4.98
N ILE A 161 6.14 16.32 6.30
CA ILE A 161 6.19 17.56 7.08
C ILE A 161 7.23 18.54 6.52
N THR A 162 8.42 18.05 6.18
CA THR A 162 9.48 18.88 5.60
C THR A 162 9.03 19.49 4.27
N MET A 163 8.40 18.70 3.40
CA MET A 163 7.92 19.16 2.10
C MET A 163 6.82 20.22 2.20
N GLN A 164 6.03 20.21 3.28
CA GLN A 164 5.01 21.23 3.53
C GLN A 164 5.60 22.65 3.67
N PHE A 165 6.85 22.78 4.12
CA PHE A 165 7.52 24.08 4.20
C PHE A 165 7.98 24.60 2.83
N PHE A 166 8.12 23.73 1.83
CA PHE A 166 8.63 24.09 0.50
C PHE A 166 7.53 24.20 -0.55
N ILE A 167 6.40 23.52 -0.36
CA ILE A 167 5.33 23.43 -1.36
C ILE A 167 4.00 23.76 -0.70
N ASN A 168 3.29 24.72 -1.29
CA ASN A 168 1.94 25.03 -0.87
C ASN A 168 0.96 23.95 -1.38
N PHE A 169 0.38 23.19 -0.44
CA PHE A 169 -0.64 22.18 -0.71
C PHE A 169 -2.05 22.65 -0.33
N GLU A 170 -2.26 23.96 -0.12
CA GLU A 170 -3.58 24.54 0.12
C GLU A 170 -4.57 24.05 -0.96
N ASN A 171 -5.69 23.49 -0.51
CA ASN A 171 -6.75 22.85 -1.31
C ASN A 171 -6.52 21.41 -1.77
N ARG A 172 -5.47 20.70 -1.31
CA ARG A 172 -5.31 19.27 -1.58
C ARG A 172 -5.66 18.40 -0.37
N TYR A 173 -6.43 17.34 -0.64
CA TYR A 173 -6.73 16.29 0.34
C TYR A 173 -5.54 15.38 0.52
N LEU A 174 -4.67 15.75 1.46
CA LEU A 174 -3.51 14.96 1.82
C LEU A 174 -3.80 14.18 3.10
N PHE A 175 -3.95 12.86 2.97
CA PHE A 175 -4.44 11.98 4.03
C PHE A 175 -3.53 12.01 5.25
N ILE A 176 -2.21 12.09 5.03
CA ILE A 176 -1.25 12.16 6.13
C ILE A 176 -1.39 13.45 6.94
N TYR A 177 -1.70 14.58 6.28
CA TYR A 177 -1.93 15.84 6.98
C TYR A 177 -3.27 15.86 7.69
N MET A 178 -4.33 15.31 7.08
CA MET A 178 -5.63 15.18 7.74
C MET A 178 -5.59 14.36 9.04
N LEU A 179 -4.70 13.35 9.11
CA LEU A 179 -4.46 12.58 10.32
C LEU A 179 -3.63 13.36 11.36
N LEU A 180 -2.64 14.15 10.92
CA LEU A 180 -1.70 14.83 11.81
C LEU A 180 -2.25 16.15 12.38
N ASP A 181 -2.96 16.94 11.57
CA ASP A 181 -3.50 18.24 12.01
C ASP A 181 -4.81 18.12 12.78
N GLY A 182 -5.39 16.92 12.90
CA GLY A 182 -6.62 16.70 13.64
C GLY A 182 -7.86 17.28 12.97
N ARG A 183 -7.84 17.62 11.67
CA ARG A 183 -9.05 18.03 10.92
C ARG A 183 -10.17 16.99 11.02
N ILE A 184 -9.84 15.70 11.11
CA ILE A 184 -10.83 14.65 11.37
C ILE A 184 -11.48 14.84 12.75
N LEU A 185 -10.69 15.15 13.77
CA LEU A 185 -11.19 15.40 15.12
C LEU A 185 -12.06 16.66 15.17
N TYR A 186 -11.63 17.74 14.52
CA TYR A 186 -12.39 18.98 14.39
C TYR A 186 -13.74 18.75 13.70
N ASN A 187 -13.75 17.97 12.62
CA ASN A 187 -14.97 17.64 11.89
C ASN A 187 -15.92 16.70 12.67
N LEU A 188 -15.41 15.92 13.62
CA LEU A 188 -16.25 15.07 14.47
C LEU A 188 -16.80 15.82 15.68
N PHE A 189 -16.09 16.84 16.16
CA PHE A 189 -16.40 17.58 17.38
C PHE A 189 -16.41 19.10 17.15
N HIS A 190 -17.17 19.55 16.15
CA HIS A 190 -17.27 20.97 15.73
C HIS A 190 -17.60 21.96 16.87
N ASN A 191 -18.14 21.48 18.00
CA ASN A 191 -18.62 22.31 19.12
C ASN A 191 -17.79 22.16 20.41
N ILE A 192 -16.67 21.44 20.37
CA ILE A 192 -15.80 21.25 21.54
C ILE A 192 -14.51 22.01 21.30
N ASP A 193 -14.09 22.81 22.28
CA ASP A 193 -12.81 23.53 22.21
C ASP A 193 -11.66 22.52 22.27
N ILE A 194 -11.04 22.25 21.12
CA ILE A 194 -10.02 21.21 20.98
C ILE A 194 -8.69 21.74 21.52
N ASN A 195 -8.47 21.52 22.81
CA ASN A 195 -7.19 21.81 23.45
C ASN A 195 -6.19 20.65 23.29
N GLY A 196 -4.93 20.89 23.70
CA GLY A 196 -3.86 19.88 23.62
C GLY A 196 -4.15 18.58 24.37
N PHE A 197 -5.03 18.61 25.37
CA PHE A 197 -5.43 17.43 26.14
C PHE A 197 -6.33 16.48 25.35
N ILE A 198 -7.10 16.97 24.36
CA ILE A 198 -7.91 16.13 23.46
C ILE A 198 -7.06 15.63 22.28
N TYR A 199 -6.06 16.40 21.84
CA TYR A 199 -5.13 15.98 20.78
C TYR A 199 -4.27 14.77 21.16
N LEU A 200 -3.82 14.67 22.41
CA LEU A 200 -3.00 13.55 22.87
C LEU A 200 -3.71 12.18 22.73
N PRO A 201 -4.91 11.96 23.31
CA PRO A 201 -5.62 10.69 23.19
C PRO A 201 -6.02 10.37 21.74
N TYR A 202 -6.34 11.39 20.92
CA TYR A 202 -6.58 11.21 19.48
C TYR A 202 -5.36 10.63 18.75
N ASN A 203 -4.18 11.23 18.96
CA ASN A 203 -2.95 10.74 18.34
C ASN A 203 -2.53 9.37 18.88
N LEU A 204 -2.68 9.12 20.19
CA LEU A 204 -2.44 7.81 20.78
C LEU A 204 -3.38 6.74 20.19
N LEU A 205 -4.64 7.07 19.92
CA LEU A 205 -5.59 6.19 19.27
C LEU A 205 -5.15 5.87 17.83
N ILE A 206 -4.75 6.87 17.04
CA ILE A 206 -4.23 6.66 15.67
C ILE A 206 -3.00 5.73 15.69
N VAL A 207 -2.03 6.02 16.56
CA VAL A 207 -0.83 5.18 16.70
C VAL A 207 -1.22 3.77 17.10
N SER A 208 -2.17 3.60 18.03
CA SER A 208 -2.65 2.28 18.47
C SER A 208 -3.31 1.50 17.33
N ILE A 209 -4.16 2.15 16.53
CA ILE A 209 -4.77 1.56 15.33
C ILE A 209 -3.68 1.13 14.35
N TYR A 210 -2.71 2.01 14.07
CA TYR A 210 -1.61 1.71 13.16
C TYR A 210 -0.76 0.52 13.62
N LEU A 211 -0.45 0.46 14.92
CA LEU A 211 0.24 -0.66 15.56
C LEU A 211 -0.57 -1.97 15.44
N GLY A 212 -1.90 -1.89 15.55
CA GLY A 212 -2.83 -2.99 15.31
C GLY A 212 -2.78 -3.48 13.85
N VAL A 213 -2.80 -2.56 12.89
CA VAL A 213 -2.69 -2.87 11.45
C VAL A 213 -1.39 -3.58 11.12
N ILE A 214 -0.26 -3.15 11.70
CA ILE A 214 1.03 -3.86 11.54
C ILE A 214 0.93 -5.32 12.06
N SER A 215 0.27 -5.50 13.20
CA SER A 215 0.10 -6.84 13.78
C SER A 215 -0.78 -7.73 12.91
N ILE A 216 -1.84 -7.16 12.31
CA ILE A 216 -2.71 -7.84 11.34
C ILE A 216 -1.90 -8.23 10.09
N PHE A 217 -1.06 -7.33 9.56
CA PHE A 217 -0.21 -7.63 8.41
C PHE A 217 0.67 -8.87 8.64
N TYR A 218 1.36 -8.98 9.79
CA TYR A 218 2.18 -10.16 10.08
C TYR A 218 1.34 -11.44 10.20
N LYS A 219 0.14 -11.37 10.79
CA LYS A 219 -0.79 -12.52 10.86
C LYS A 219 -1.25 -12.95 9.47
N ILE A 220 -1.59 -12.00 8.60
CA ILE A 220 -1.99 -12.25 7.21
C ILE A 220 -0.83 -12.86 6.43
N ASN A 221 0.37 -12.29 6.52
CA ASN A 221 1.56 -12.82 5.85
C ASN A 221 1.84 -14.28 6.27
N LYS A 222 1.81 -14.58 7.57
CA LYS A 222 2.00 -15.95 8.07
C LYS A 222 0.94 -16.90 7.50
N LYS A 223 -0.34 -16.48 7.46
CA LYS A 223 -1.44 -17.28 6.89
C LYS A 223 -1.22 -17.55 5.40
N ILE A 224 -0.94 -16.52 4.61
CA ILE A 224 -0.70 -16.61 3.17
C ILE A 224 0.50 -17.52 2.88
N TYR A 225 1.61 -17.34 3.59
CA TYR A 225 2.82 -18.14 3.43
C TYR A 225 2.56 -19.63 3.72
N ASN A 226 1.89 -19.94 4.83
CA ASN A 226 1.63 -21.32 5.25
C ASN A 226 0.71 -22.09 4.30
N VAL A 227 -0.22 -21.41 3.61
CA VAL A 227 -1.08 -22.05 2.58
C VAL A 227 -0.21 -22.69 1.48
N LYS A 228 0.86 -22.01 1.06
CA LYS A 228 1.80 -22.53 0.06
C LYS A 228 2.56 -23.75 0.60
N THR A 229 3.15 -23.64 1.79
CA THR A 229 3.94 -24.74 2.38
C THR A 229 3.10 -26.01 2.54
N ARG A 230 1.83 -25.87 2.97
CA ARG A 230 0.91 -27.02 3.07
C ARG A 230 0.58 -27.62 1.70
N SER A 231 0.37 -26.79 0.67
CA SER A 231 0.09 -27.28 -0.67
C SER A 231 1.28 -28.03 -1.29
N GLU A 232 2.51 -27.56 -1.07
CA GLU A 232 3.73 -28.22 -1.55
C GLU A 232 3.95 -29.55 -0.84
N PHE A 233 3.75 -29.60 0.49
CA PHE A 233 3.84 -30.82 1.27
C PHE A 233 2.84 -31.90 0.79
N LEU A 234 1.57 -31.53 0.56
CA LEU A 234 0.54 -32.46 0.07
C LEU A 234 0.82 -32.99 -1.36
N LEU A 235 1.52 -32.22 -2.20
CA LEU A 235 1.92 -32.68 -3.54
C LEU A 235 3.09 -33.67 -3.49
N ILE A 236 4.02 -33.47 -2.54
CA ILE A 236 5.12 -34.41 -2.28
C ILE A 236 4.56 -35.73 -1.72
N GLU A 237 3.65 -35.66 -0.75
CA GLU A 237 3.03 -36.85 -0.14
C GLU A 237 2.23 -37.69 -1.15
N LYS A 238 1.65 -37.04 -2.17
CA LYS A 238 0.94 -37.72 -3.28
C LYS A 238 1.86 -38.21 -4.41
N GLY A 239 3.18 -38.10 -4.26
CA GLY A 239 4.15 -38.54 -5.28
C GLY A 239 4.14 -37.70 -6.57
N ALA A 240 3.52 -36.52 -6.57
CA ALA A 240 3.44 -35.66 -7.76
C ALA A 240 4.71 -34.84 -8.01
N ILE A 241 5.62 -34.81 -7.03
CA ILE A 241 6.93 -34.14 -7.12
C ILE A 241 7.98 -35.16 -6.69
N HIS A 242 8.66 -35.78 -7.66
CA HIS A 242 9.86 -36.55 -7.36
C HIS A 242 11.00 -35.59 -7.00
N HIS A 243 11.49 -35.68 -5.78
CA HIS A 243 12.80 -35.12 -5.45
C HIS A 243 13.86 -35.90 -6.24
N GLU A 244 14.40 -35.27 -7.29
CA GLU A 244 15.75 -35.62 -7.73
C GLU A 244 16.69 -35.27 -6.58
N HIS A 245 16.96 -36.26 -5.74
CA HIS A 245 18.06 -36.22 -4.80
C HIS A 245 19.36 -36.17 -5.59
N THR A 246 19.90 -34.96 -5.75
CA THR A 246 21.32 -34.77 -6.03
C THR A 246 22.07 -35.03 -4.73
N VAL A 247 22.77 -36.17 -4.71
CA VAL A 247 23.77 -36.54 -3.71
C VAL A 247 24.96 -35.60 -3.81
#